data_AF-A0A959CYA1-F1
#
_entry.id   AF-A0A959CYA1-F1
#
_cell.length_a   1.000
_cell.length_b   1.000
_cell.length_c   1.000
_cell.angle_alpha   90.00
_cell.angle_beta   90.00
_cell.angle_gamma   90.00
#
_symmetry.space_group_name_H-M   'P 1'
#
loop_
_entity.id
_entity.type
_entity.pdbx_description
1 polymer ?
#
loop_
_entity_poly.entity_id
_entity_poly.type
_entity_poly.pdbx_seq_one_letter_code
_entity_poly.pdbx_strand_id
1 'polypeptide(L)' 'FITTNLESTRVDITIKINRQNIQTIIATFERFDYDIKASFNEADYVGSLQERYDALMSYLNV' A
#
# COMPACT_ATOMS: atom_id res chain seq x y z
N PHE A 1 1.02 -15.15 -1.02
CA PHE A 1 0.76 -16.10 0.09
C PHE A 1 -0.72 -15.98 0.44
N ILE A 2 -1.40 -17.12 0.67
CA ILE A 2 -2.80 -17.14 1.12
C ILE A 2 -2.75 -17.62 2.56
N THR A 3 -3.21 -16.79 3.49
CA THR A 3 -3.30 -17.14 4.91
C THR A 3 -4.77 -17.17 5.26
N THR A 4 -5.35 -18.35 5.32
CA THR A 4 -6.75 -18.50 5.72
C THR A 4 -6.79 -18.74 7.22
N ASN A 5 -7.46 -17.88 7.98
CA ASN A 5 -7.80 -18.18 9.37
C ASN A 5 -8.95 -19.20 9.34
N LEU A 6 -8.75 -20.40 9.91
CA LEU A 6 -9.73 -21.49 9.86
C LEU A 6 -11.08 -21.15 10.52
N GLU A 7 -11.15 -20.11 11.35
CA GLU A 7 -12.39 -19.68 12.04
C GLU A 7 -13.16 -18.61 11.27
N SER A 8 -12.61 -18.08 10.17
CA SER A 8 -13.21 -16.98 9.42
C SER A 8 -13.53 -17.40 7.99
N THR A 9 -14.75 -17.13 7.52
CA THR A 9 -15.14 -17.30 6.11
C THR A 9 -14.43 -16.30 5.18
N ARG A 10 -13.60 -15.40 5.73
CA ARG A 10 -12.80 -14.43 4.98
C ARG A 10 -11.39 -14.96 4.72
N VAL A 11 -10.96 -14.84 3.46
CA VAL A 11 -9.62 -15.26 2.99
C VAL A 11 -8.73 -14.04 2.90
N ASP A 12 -7.55 -14.10 3.54
CA ASP A 12 -6.51 -13.08 3.36
C ASP A 12 -5.57 -13.45 2.22
N ILE A 13 -5.45 -12.53 1.26
CA ILE A 13 -4.67 -12.73 0.03
C ILE A 13 -3.63 -11.64 -0.10
N THR A 14 -2.35 -12.00 -0.17
CA THR A 14 -1.27 -11.08 -0.53
C THR A 14 -0.97 -11.18 -2.01
N ILE A 15 -1.17 -10.09 -2.75
CA ILE A 15 -0.93 -9.99 -4.20
C ILE A 15 0.26 -9.07 -4.45
N LYS A 16 1.30 -9.56 -5.14
CA LYS A 16 2.43 -8.76 -5.60
C LYS A 16 2.21 -8.39 -7.07
N ILE A 17 2.09 -7.11 -7.36
CA ILE A 17 1.79 -6.60 -8.71
C ILE A 17 2.96 -5.78 -9.20
N ASN A 18 3.46 -6.07 -10.40
CA ASN A 18 4.51 -5.29 -11.06
C ASN A 18 3.89 -4.28 -12.05
N ARG A 19 3.06 -3.36 -11.54
CA ARG A 19 2.39 -2.32 -12.33
C ARG A 19 2.63 -0.98 -11.66
N GLN A 20 2.92 0.04 -12.46
CA GLN A 20 3.20 1.41 -11.97
C GLN A 20 1.97 2.04 -11.27
N ASN A 21 0.75 1.74 -11.74
CA ASN A 21 -0.47 2.28 -11.16
C ASN A 21 -1.25 1.20 -10.38
N ILE A 22 -1.01 1.11 -9.08
CA ILE A 22 -1.79 0.22 -8.20
C ILE A 22 -3.13 0.87 -7.78
N GLN A 23 -3.26 2.20 -7.91
CA GLN A 23 -4.47 2.94 -7.53
C GLN A 23 -5.72 2.43 -8.25
N THR A 24 -5.62 2.13 -9.55
CA THR A 24 -6.75 1.57 -10.32
C THR A 24 -7.19 0.21 -9.78
N ILE A 25 -6.22 -0.58 -9.32
CA ILE A 25 -6.45 -1.93 -8.79
C ILE A 25 -7.10 -1.85 -7.41
N ILE A 26 -6.60 -0.95 -6.55
CA ILE A 26 -7.20 -0.65 -5.24
C ILE A 26 -8.65 -0.20 -5.42
N ALA A 27 -8.90 0.79 -6.29
CA ALA A 27 -10.25 1.30 -6.55
C ALA A 27 -11.19 0.21 -7.08
N THR A 28 -10.66 -0.75 -7.85
CA THR A 28 -11.43 -1.91 -8.30
C THR A 28 -11.76 -2.83 -7.12
N PHE A 29 -10.80 -3.15 -6.26
CA PHE A 29 -11.02 -3.98 -5.08
C PHE A 29 -12.00 -3.34 -4.08
N GLU A 30 -11.90 -2.04 -3.84
CA GLU A 30 -12.88 -1.29 -3.04
C GLU A 30 -14.28 -1.37 -3.64
N ARG A 31 -14.41 -1.25 -4.97
CA ARG A 31 -15.69 -1.34 -5.67
C ARG A 31 -16.35 -2.72 -5.54
N PHE A 32 -15.56 -3.78 -5.39
CA PHE A 32 -16.06 -5.13 -5.17
C PHE A 32 -16.21 -5.49 -3.68
N ASP A 33 -16.14 -4.50 -2.79
CA ASP A 33 -16.31 -4.67 -1.33
C ASP A 33 -15.22 -5.57 -0.70
N TYR A 34 -14.02 -5.60 -1.28
CA TYR A 34 -12.87 -6.27 -0.66
C TYR A 34 -12.20 -5.36 0.38
N ASP A 35 -11.90 -5.93 1.54
CA ASP A 35 -11.17 -5.25 2.62
C ASP A 35 -9.66 -5.21 2.31
N ILE A 36 -9.13 -4.03 2.03
CA ILE A 36 -7.71 -3.83 1.72
C ILE A 36 -6.94 -3.53 3.01
N LYS A 37 -6.29 -4.56 3.56
CA LYS A 37 -5.52 -4.44 4.81
C LYS A 37 -4.25 -3.60 4.66
N ALA A 38 -3.59 -3.65 3.50
CA ALA A 38 -2.40 -2.87 3.20
C ALA A 38 -2.16 -2.81 1.68
N SER A 39 -1.76 -1.64 1.18
CA SER A 39 -1.31 -1.45 -0.19
C SER A 39 0.04 -0.79 -0.23
N PHE A 40 0.98 -1.35 -0.99
CA PHE A 40 2.32 -0.80 -1.16
C PHE A 40 2.49 -0.34 -2.61
N ASN A 41 2.64 0.96 -2.82
CA ASN A 41 2.97 1.54 -4.12
C ASN A 41 4.37 2.15 -4.09
N GLU A 42 5.19 1.82 -5.09
CA GLU A 42 6.56 2.30 -5.17
C GLU A 42 6.64 3.83 -5.40
N ALA A 43 5.64 4.44 -6.05
CA ALA A 43 5.62 5.89 -6.25
C ALA A 43 5.30 6.67 -4.96
N ASP A 44 4.39 6.15 -4.13
CA ASP A 44 4.08 6.73 -2.81
C ASP A 44 5.26 6.59 -1.83
N TYR A 45 5.99 5.48 -1.95
CA TYR A 45 7.22 5.26 -1.20
C TYR A 45 8.32 6.29 -1.54
N VAL A 46 8.48 6.66 -2.81
CA VAL A 46 9.45 7.69 -3.21
C VAL A 46 9.02 9.08 -2.73
N GLY A 47 7.73 9.42 -2.83
CA GLY A 47 7.20 10.70 -2.34
C GLY A 47 7.39 10.87 -0.84
N SER A 48 7.00 9.87 -0.06
CA SER A 48 7.16 9.89 1.40
C SER A 48 8.63 9.89 1.86
N LEU A 49 9.54 9.28 1.09
CA LEU A 49 10.97 9.33 1.36
C LEU A 49 11.54 10.73 1.11
N GLN A 50 11.08 11.39 0.04
CA GLN A 50 11.47 12.77 -0.27
C GLN A 50 10.98 13.75 0.80
N GLU A 51 9.72 13.66 1.23
CA GLU A 51 9.19 14.50 2.32
C GLU A 51 9.99 14.35 3.62
N ARG A 52 10.40 13.13 3.98
CA ARG A 52 11.24 12.88 5.17
C ARG A 52 12.62 13.48 5.03
N TYR A 53 13.20 13.43 3.82
CA TYR A 53 14.49 14.04 3.54
C TYR A 53 14.42 15.57 3.62
N ASP A 54 13.38 16.18 3.03
CA ASP A 54 13.16 17.63 3.11
C ASP A 54 12.90 18.09 4.54
N ALA A 55 12.12 17.33 5.32
CA ALA A 55 11.88 17.61 6.73
C ALA A 55 13.17 17.54 7.56
N LEU A 56 14.05 16.57 7.28
CA LEU A 56 15.37 16.46 7.92
C LEU A 56 16.25 17.67 7.57
N MET A 57 16.29 18.06 6.29
CA MET A 57 17.08 19.22 5.85
C MET A 57 16.55 20.52 6.46
N SER A 58 15.24 20.69 6.53
CA SER A 58 14.62 21.84 7.21
C SER A 58 15.00 21.91 8.69
N TYR A 59 15.14 20.76 9.36
CA TYR A 59 15.53 20.70 10.77
C TYR A 59 17.02 21.01 10.98
N LEU A 60 17.88 20.61 10.04
CA LEU A 60 19.33 20.90 10.07
C LEU A 60 19.68 22.34 9.70
N ASN A 61 18.80 23.02 8.96
CA ASN A 61 19.02 24.40 8.51
C ASN A 61 18.53 25.46 9.52
N VAL A 62 18.10 25.02 10.72
CA VAL A 62 17.71 25.85 11.88
C VAL A 62 18.87 26.00 12.85
#